data_AF-A0A5E4LG01-F1
#
_entry.id   AF-A0A5E4LG01-F1
#
_cell.length_a   1.000
_cell.length_b   1.000
_cell.length_c   1.000
_cell.angle_alpha   90.00
_cell.angle_beta   90.00
_cell.angle_gamma   90.00
#
_symmetry.space_group_name_H-M   'P 1'
#
loop_
_entity.id
_entity.type
_entity.pdbx_description
1 polymer ?
#
loop_
_entity_poly.entity_id
_entity_poly.type
_entity_poly.pdbx_seq_one_letter_code
_entity_poly.pdbx_strand_id
1 'polypeptide(L)'
;MSSNIISSYRSFSERFQLPNDEKRTDAIKFYFRNGGVISASGGGKGKWPKLSYPSPMRVEEQIREFEKLNAEYGKKHKEWKQKLSDAKTYHAKHHVLKFSEPLYWKHTAKALSDKSYKEDAEKVGLPVHLVADNKWKPMVRMFLEDQEYRRNLVETVQTSVVYKHDRKVAKYADTVQEFRSGISNSKLKELESKIKGIDSQIAALEEIKKWAGE
;
A
#
# COMPACT_ATOMS: atom_id res chain seq x y z
N MET A 1 44.03 -13.80 -13.88
CA MET A 1 44.09 -12.39 -14.34
C MET A 1 42.92 -11.64 -13.71
N SER A 2 43.13 -11.03 -12.54
CA SER A 2 42.11 -10.35 -11.73
C SER A 2 42.55 -8.91 -11.40
N SER A 3 43.11 -8.22 -12.39
CA SER A 3 43.59 -6.85 -12.23
C SER A 3 42.58 -5.91 -12.89
N ASN A 4 41.83 -5.16 -12.07
CA ASN A 4 41.01 -3.96 -12.38
C ASN A 4 39.53 -4.02 -11.99
N ILE A 5 39.15 -4.90 -11.06
CA ILE A 5 37.83 -4.85 -10.44
C ILE A 5 37.78 -3.66 -9.47
N ILE A 6 36.83 -2.74 -9.70
CA ILE A 6 36.59 -1.54 -8.90
C ILE A 6 35.17 -1.64 -8.35
N SER A 7 35.01 -1.41 -7.06
CA SER A 7 33.72 -1.53 -6.34
C SER A 7 33.25 -0.21 -5.71
N SER A 8 33.98 0.90 -5.94
CA SER A 8 33.60 2.21 -5.43
C SER A 8 33.81 3.31 -6.46
N TYR A 9 32.92 4.30 -6.45
CA TYR A 9 33.04 5.48 -7.33
C TYR A 9 34.33 6.26 -7.07
N ARG A 10 34.74 6.38 -5.81
CA ARG A 10 35.97 7.10 -5.44
C ARG A 10 37.19 6.50 -6.14
N SER A 11 37.41 5.20 -5.96
CA SER A 11 38.52 4.48 -6.59
C SER A 11 38.42 4.51 -8.11
N PHE A 12 37.20 4.51 -8.66
CA PHE A 12 36.98 4.62 -10.10
C PHE A 12 37.41 6.01 -10.64
N SER A 13 36.96 7.08 -9.98
CA SER A 13 37.23 8.46 -10.39
C SER A 13 38.71 8.85 -10.26
N GLU A 14 39.36 8.42 -9.18
CA GLU A 14 40.80 8.65 -8.93
C GLU A 14 41.66 7.99 -10.01
N ARG A 15 41.22 6.83 -10.52
CA ARG A 15 41.98 6.04 -11.49
C ARG A 15 41.90 6.56 -12.92
N PHE A 16 40.73 7.05 -13.35
CA PHE A 16 40.46 7.32 -14.77
C PHE A 16 40.32 8.80 -15.15
N GLN A 17 40.39 9.73 -14.19
CA GLN A 17 40.29 11.19 -14.44
C GLN A 17 39.14 11.54 -15.40
N LEU A 18 37.92 11.30 -14.93
CA LEU A 18 36.70 11.30 -15.74
C LEU A 18 36.43 12.67 -16.39
N PRO A 19 35.99 12.73 -17.66
CA PRO A 19 35.50 13.95 -18.26
C PRO A 19 34.16 14.38 -17.63
N ASN A 20 33.77 15.64 -17.85
CA ASN A 20 32.52 16.16 -17.30
C ASN A 20 31.31 15.62 -18.08
N ASP A 21 30.66 14.60 -17.52
CA ASP A 21 29.39 14.04 -18.00
C ASP A 21 28.54 13.69 -16.78
N GLU A 22 27.58 14.56 -16.47
CA GLU A 22 26.74 14.43 -15.28
C GLU A 22 25.91 13.14 -15.30
N LYS A 23 25.37 12.76 -16.48
CA LYS A 23 24.50 11.58 -16.60
C LYS A 23 25.25 10.29 -16.33
N ARG A 24 26.40 10.09 -16.99
CA ARG A 24 27.23 8.90 -16.81
C ARG A 24 27.84 8.87 -15.40
N THR A 25 28.19 10.02 -14.86
CA THR A 25 28.71 10.16 -13.48
C THR A 25 27.66 9.80 -12.44
N ASP A 26 26.41 10.21 -12.61
CA ASP A 26 25.36 9.89 -11.64
C ASP A 26 24.90 8.44 -11.76
N ALA A 27 24.81 7.91 -12.98
CA ALA A 27 24.54 6.49 -13.22
C ALA A 27 25.59 5.58 -12.56
N ILE A 28 26.87 5.91 -12.69
CA ILE A 28 27.94 5.09 -12.13
C ILE A 28 28.00 5.19 -10.59
N LYS A 29 27.80 6.38 -10.01
CA LYS A 29 27.66 6.55 -8.55
C LYS A 29 26.51 5.70 -8.03
N PHE A 30 25.37 5.74 -8.72
CA PHE A 30 24.18 5.01 -8.36
C PHE A 30 24.41 3.48 -8.45
N TYR A 31 25.07 3.01 -9.51
CA TYR A 31 25.44 1.60 -9.67
C TYR A 31 26.35 1.09 -8.56
N PHE A 32 27.42 1.83 -8.23
CA PHE A 32 28.31 1.48 -7.11
C PHE A 32 27.59 1.48 -5.76
N ARG A 33 26.68 2.43 -5.52
CA ARG A 33 25.89 2.47 -4.27
C ARG A 33 25.01 1.22 -4.09
N ASN A 34 24.60 0.59 -5.19
CA ASN A 34 23.82 -0.65 -5.17
C ASN A 34 24.71 -1.90 -5.21
N GLY A 35 26.00 -1.79 -4.91
CA GLY A 35 26.94 -2.93 -4.90
C GLY A 35 27.42 -3.37 -6.28
N GLY A 36 27.18 -2.55 -7.31
CA GLY A 36 27.70 -2.77 -8.65
C GLY A 36 29.23 -2.76 -8.67
N VAL A 37 29.79 -3.53 -9.59
CA VAL A 37 31.24 -3.70 -9.74
C VAL A 37 31.61 -3.45 -11.19
N ILE A 38 32.69 -2.71 -11.42
CA ILE A 38 33.15 -2.34 -12.75
C ILE A 38 34.57 -2.82 -12.96
N SER A 39 34.83 -3.40 -14.14
CA SER A 39 36.17 -3.56 -14.67
C SER A 39 36.27 -2.69 -15.91
N ALA A 40 37.25 -1.81 -15.97
CA ALA A 40 37.45 -0.91 -17.09
C ALA A 40 38.92 -0.86 -17.48
N SER A 41 39.18 -0.64 -18.76
CA SER A 41 40.51 -0.50 -19.33
C SER A 41 40.53 0.60 -20.39
N GLY A 42 41.71 1.16 -20.64
CA GLY A 42 41.81 2.39 -21.43
C GLY A 42 41.19 3.58 -20.70
N GLY A 43 41.24 4.75 -21.33
CA GLY A 43 40.94 6.04 -20.70
C GLY A 43 42.21 6.87 -20.58
N GLY A 44 42.28 7.93 -21.39
CA GLY A 44 43.31 8.98 -21.27
C GLY A 44 42.64 10.29 -20.83
N LYS A 45 43.42 11.37 -20.68
CA LYS A 45 42.88 12.70 -20.34
C LYS A 45 41.70 13.06 -21.24
N GLY A 46 40.52 13.23 -20.64
CA GLY A 46 39.31 13.68 -21.33
C GLY A 46 38.48 12.59 -22.02
N LYS A 47 38.76 11.29 -21.80
CA LYS A 47 37.95 10.19 -22.38
C LYS A 47 37.49 9.22 -21.30
N TRP A 48 36.23 8.78 -21.41
CA TRP A 48 35.71 7.70 -20.57
C TRP A 48 36.46 6.39 -20.83
N PRO A 49 36.76 5.60 -19.79
CA PRO A 49 37.41 4.31 -19.97
C PRO A 49 36.44 3.31 -20.60
N LYS A 50 36.96 2.30 -21.31
CA LYS A 50 36.14 1.26 -21.93
C LYS A 50 35.79 0.21 -20.88
N LEU A 51 34.50 -0.09 -20.76
CA LEU A 51 34.04 -1.13 -19.82
C LEU A 51 34.41 -2.51 -20.35
N SER A 52 35.11 -3.27 -19.51
CA SER A 52 35.31 -4.71 -19.68
C SER A 52 34.28 -5.52 -18.87
N TYR A 53 33.75 -4.94 -17.80
CA TYR A 53 32.64 -5.47 -17.00
C TYR A 53 31.87 -4.30 -16.35
N PRO A 54 30.53 -4.36 -16.24
CA PRO A 54 29.64 -5.41 -16.76
C PRO A 54 29.57 -5.40 -18.30
N SER A 55 29.27 -6.55 -18.91
CA SER A 55 28.99 -6.61 -20.35
C SER A 55 27.59 -6.06 -20.65
N PRO A 56 27.32 -5.55 -21.88
CA PRO A 56 25.99 -5.07 -22.24
C PRO A 56 24.88 -6.11 -22.01
N MET A 57 25.18 -7.38 -22.30
CA MET A 57 24.25 -8.50 -22.09
C MET A 57 23.94 -8.71 -20.61
N ARG A 58 24.94 -8.62 -19.73
CA ARG A 58 24.76 -8.74 -18.28
C ARG A 58 23.89 -7.61 -17.74
N VAL A 59 24.11 -6.38 -18.20
CA VAL A 59 23.31 -5.21 -17.81
C VAL A 59 21.87 -5.36 -18.30
N GLU A 60 21.67 -5.89 -19.51
CA GLU A 60 20.33 -6.16 -20.05
C GLU A 60 19.56 -7.20 -19.24
N GLU A 61 20.20 -8.27 -18.79
CA GLU A 61 19.59 -9.24 -17.88
C GLU A 61 19.13 -8.57 -16.57
N GLN A 62 19.99 -7.74 -15.98
CA GLN A 62 19.66 -7.00 -14.75
C GLN A 62 18.47 -6.06 -14.97
N ILE A 63 18.42 -5.34 -16.09
CA ILE A 63 17.28 -4.49 -16.46
C ILE A 63 16.00 -5.33 -16.52
N ARG A 64 16.02 -6.48 -17.21
CA ARG A 64 14.85 -7.37 -17.32
C ARG A 64 14.40 -7.93 -15.97
N GLU A 65 15.32 -8.23 -15.06
CA GLU A 65 15.00 -8.65 -13.69
C GLU A 65 14.29 -7.53 -12.92
N PHE A 66 14.81 -6.30 -13.01
CA PHE A 66 14.20 -5.12 -12.39
C PHE A 66 12.85 -4.76 -13.00
N GLU A 67 12.67 -4.86 -14.31
CA GLU A 67 11.38 -4.66 -14.99
C GLU A 67 10.32 -5.66 -14.52
N LYS A 68 10.68 -6.94 -14.39
CA LYS A 68 9.79 -7.97 -13.83
C LYS A 68 9.38 -7.62 -12.40
N LEU A 69 10.34 -7.25 -11.56
CA LEU A 69 10.09 -6.87 -10.18
C LEU A 69 9.22 -5.60 -10.10
N ASN A 70 9.44 -4.63 -10.99
CA ASN A 70 8.63 -3.42 -11.09
C ASN A 70 7.17 -3.76 -11.45
N ALA A 71 6.96 -4.66 -12.42
CA ALA A 71 5.63 -5.11 -12.79
C ALA A 71 4.91 -5.81 -11.63
N GLU A 72 5.61 -6.62 -10.84
CA GLU A 72 5.06 -7.26 -9.63
C GLU A 72 4.65 -6.24 -8.57
N TYR A 73 5.50 -5.26 -8.28
CA TYR A 73 5.16 -4.19 -7.33
C TYR A 73 4.04 -3.30 -7.86
N GLY A 74 3.98 -3.05 -9.16
CA GLY A 74 2.87 -2.35 -9.81
C GLY A 74 1.53 -3.06 -9.66
N LYS A 75 1.50 -4.40 -9.76
CA LYS A 75 0.29 -5.19 -9.46
C LYS A 75 -0.14 -5.04 -8.00
N LYS A 76 0.81 -5.20 -7.06
CA LYS A 76 0.55 -5.00 -5.62
C LYS A 76 0.05 -3.59 -5.31
N HIS A 77 0.60 -2.56 -5.96
CA HIS A 77 0.16 -1.17 -5.79
C HIS A 77 -1.30 -1.00 -6.20
N LYS A 78 -1.69 -1.53 -7.37
CA LYS A 78 -3.08 -1.52 -7.83
C LYS A 78 -4.03 -2.23 -6.86
N GLU A 79 -3.64 -3.40 -6.35
CA GLU A 79 -4.44 -4.14 -5.36
C GLU A 79 -4.65 -3.34 -4.07
N TRP A 80 -3.59 -2.73 -3.53
CA TRP A 80 -3.69 -1.90 -2.33
C TRP A 80 -4.49 -0.62 -2.55
N LYS A 81 -4.41 -0.05 -3.75
CA LYS A 81 -5.24 1.10 -4.15
C LYS A 81 -6.72 0.73 -4.19
N GLN A 82 -7.05 -0.45 -4.71
CA GLN A 82 -8.42 -0.97 -4.67
C GLN A 82 -8.89 -1.18 -3.22
N LYS A 83 -8.09 -1.82 -2.37
CA LYS A 83 -8.41 -2.01 -0.94
C LYS A 83 -8.66 -0.68 -0.21
N LEU A 84 -7.86 0.34 -0.50
CA LEU A 84 -8.06 1.69 0.06
C LEU A 84 -9.38 2.30 -0.44
N SER A 85 -9.67 2.18 -1.74
CA SER A 85 -10.92 2.66 -2.32
C SER A 85 -12.13 1.97 -1.69
N ASP A 86 -12.07 0.65 -1.53
CA ASP A 86 -13.13 -0.13 -0.89
C ASP A 86 -13.33 0.28 0.57
N ALA A 87 -12.24 0.52 1.32
CA ALA A 87 -12.31 0.99 2.70
C ALA A 87 -12.95 2.40 2.80
N LYS A 88 -12.55 3.34 1.92
CA LYS A 88 -13.10 4.70 1.89
C LYS A 88 -14.58 4.74 1.50
N THR A 89 -14.98 3.88 0.57
CA THR A 89 -16.36 3.83 0.04
C THR A 89 -17.26 2.88 0.83
N TYR A 90 -16.72 2.15 1.81
CA TYR A 90 -17.43 1.12 2.55
C TYR A 90 -18.75 1.61 3.15
N HIS A 91 -18.74 2.71 3.91
CA HIS A 91 -19.95 3.23 4.54
C HIS A 91 -20.95 3.76 3.52
N ALA A 92 -20.49 4.48 2.49
CA ALA A 92 -21.35 5.00 1.43
C ALA A 92 -22.05 3.87 0.67
N LYS A 93 -21.30 2.83 0.31
CA LYS A 93 -21.83 1.63 -0.35
C LYS A 93 -22.90 0.95 0.49
N HIS A 94 -22.62 0.67 1.76
CA HIS A 94 -23.58 0.01 2.65
C HIS A 94 -24.78 0.90 2.99
N HIS A 95 -24.60 2.21 3.04
CA HIS A 95 -25.69 3.16 3.21
C HIS A 95 -26.71 3.09 2.07
N VAL A 96 -26.29 2.75 0.86
CA VAL A 96 -27.20 2.51 -0.27
C VAL A 96 -27.77 1.09 -0.22
N LEU A 97 -26.92 0.09 0.00
CA LEU A 97 -27.34 -1.32 0.03
C LEU A 97 -28.33 -1.65 1.14
N LYS A 98 -28.37 -0.87 2.23
CA LYS A 98 -29.35 -1.07 3.31
C LYS A 98 -30.80 -1.06 2.81
N PHE A 99 -31.11 -0.29 1.75
CA PHE A 99 -32.49 -0.15 1.27
C PHE A 99 -33.01 -1.41 0.55
N SER A 100 -32.11 -2.26 0.04
CA SER A 100 -32.48 -3.57 -0.53
C SER A 100 -32.70 -4.65 0.53
N GLU A 101 -32.38 -4.38 1.79
CA GLU A 101 -32.47 -5.38 2.86
C GLU A 101 -33.84 -5.34 3.56
N PRO A 102 -34.62 -6.43 3.59
CA PRO A 102 -35.91 -6.47 4.29
C PRO A 102 -35.79 -6.13 5.78
N LEU A 103 -34.67 -6.47 6.41
CA LEU A 103 -34.40 -6.17 7.82
C LEU A 103 -34.36 -4.66 8.10
N TYR A 104 -33.90 -3.85 7.14
CA TYR A 104 -33.91 -2.39 7.25
C TYR A 104 -35.34 -1.85 7.43
N TRP A 105 -36.26 -2.33 6.60
CA TRP A 105 -37.65 -1.91 6.63
C TRP A 105 -38.37 -2.42 7.86
N LYS A 106 -38.08 -3.65 8.32
CA LYS A 106 -38.58 -4.17 9.61
C LYS A 106 -38.13 -3.30 10.78
N HIS A 107 -36.86 -2.89 10.81
CA HIS A 107 -36.37 -1.95 11.80
C HIS A 107 -37.10 -0.62 11.76
N THR A 108 -37.24 -0.04 10.56
CA THR A 108 -37.89 1.26 10.38
C THR A 108 -39.35 1.21 10.83
N ALA A 109 -40.09 0.17 10.46
CA ALA A 109 -41.47 -0.03 10.89
C ALA A 109 -41.57 -0.16 12.42
N LYS A 110 -40.69 -0.98 13.04
CA LYS A 110 -40.68 -1.19 14.48
C LYS A 110 -40.28 0.06 15.27
N ALA A 111 -39.33 0.84 14.77
CA ALA A 111 -38.93 2.12 15.37
C ALA A 111 -40.03 3.19 15.28
N LEU A 112 -40.94 3.09 14.31
CA LEU A 112 -42.11 3.96 14.21
C LEU A 112 -43.26 3.51 15.11
N SER A 113 -43.49 2.19 15.22
CA SER A 113 -44.63 1.63 15.96
C SER A 113 -44.37 1.43 17.46
N ASP A 114 -43.12 1.17 17.87
CA ASP A 114 -42.75 0.84 19.25
C ASP A 114 -41.74 1.86 19.79
N LYS A 115 -42.21 2.70 20.72
CA LYS A 115 -41.40 3.74 21.36
C LYS A 115 -40.27 3.15 22.21
N SER A 116 -40.53 2.05 22.94
CA SER A 116 -39.49 1.38 23.74
C SER A 116 -38.39 0.84 22.82
N TYR A 117 -38.76 0.22 21.71
CA TYR A 117 -37.79 -0.27 20.74
C TYR A 117 -36.95 0.86 20.15
N LYS A 118 -37.58 1.99 19.78
CA LYS A 118 -36.88 3.16 19.25
C LYS A 118 -35.83 3.68 20.24
N GLU A 119 -36.21 3.86 21.50
CA GLU A 119 -35.30 4.32 22.55
C GLU A 119 -34.14 3.34 22.77
N ASP A 120 -34.41 2.03 22.77
CA ASP A 120 -33.38 1.00 22.89
C ASP A 120 -32.40 1.07 21.71
N ALA A 121 -32.90 1.20 20.48
CA ALA A 121 -32.07 1.29 19.28
C ALA A 121 -31.18 2.55 19.26
N GLU A 122 -31.72 3.68 19.71
CA GLU A 122 -30.99 4.95 19.85
C GLU A 122 -29.91 4.86 20.95
N LYS A 123 -30.23 4.26 22.10
CA LYS A 123 -29.27 4.07 23.22
C LYS A 123 -28.06 3.24 22.82
N VAL A 124 -28.28 2.20 22.03
CA VAL A 124 -27.24 1.25 21.57
C VAL A 124 -26.51 1.79 20.32
N GLY A 125 -27.08 2.77 19.62
CA GLY A 125 -26.54 3.24 18.35
C GLY A 125 -26.45 2.12 17.32
N LEU A 126 -27.55 1.38 17.14
CA LEU A 126 -27.60 0.18 16.29
C LEU A 126 -27.11 0.50 14.85
N PRO A 127 -26.16 -0.26 14.28
CA PRO A 127 -25.57 0.00 12.95
C PRO A 127 -26.51 -0.42 11.81
N VAL A 128 -27.72 0.13 11.77
CA VAL A 128 -28.75 -0.21 10.78
C VAL A 128 -28.31 0.15 9.36
N HIS A 129 -27.47 1.18 9.23
CA HIS A 129 -26.86 1.55 7.94
C HIS A 129 -25.89 0.49 7.39
N LEU A 130 -25.49 -0.49 8.19
CA LEU A 130 -24.63 -1.61 7.79
C LEU A 130 -25.40 -2.95 7.74
N VAL A 131 -26.73 -2.94 7.76
CA VAL A 131 -27.55 -4.17 7.75
C VAL A 131 -27.33 -5.06 6.51
N ALA A 132 -26.81 -4.50 5.42
CA ALA A 132 -26.43 -5.24 4.23
C ALA A 132 -25.07 -5.95 4.35
N ASP A 133 -24.27 -5.62 5.37
CA ASP A 133 -23.01 -6.33 5.64
C ASP A 133 -23.29 -7.60 6.44
N ASN A 134 -22.82 -8.75 5.93
CA ASN A 134 -22.93 -10.06 6.58
C ASN A 134 -22.38 -10.09 8.02
N LYS A 135 -21.45 -9.19 8.37
CA LYS A 135 -20.91 -9.06 9.73
C LYS A 135 -21.92 -8.44 10.70
N TRP A 136 -22.67 -7.43 10.26
CA TRP A 136 -23.58 -6.65 11.11
C TRP A 136 -25.03 -7.09 11.03
N LYS A 137 -25.42 -7.71 9.91
CA LYS A 137 -26.76 -8.24 9.65
C LYS A 137 -27.29 -9.17 10.75
N PRO A 138 -26.51 -10.13 11.32
CA PRO A 138 -27.00 -11.00 12.38
C PRO A 138 -27.33 -10.24 13.66
N MET A 139 -26.50 -9.26 14.03
CA MET A 139 -26.75 -8.42 15.21
C MET A 139 -28.03 -7.60 15.05
N VAL A 140 -28.24 -6.97 13.90
CA VAL A 140 -29.47 -6.21 13.62
C VAL A 140 -30.69 -7.12 13.65
N ARG A 141 -30.58 -8.34 13.11
CA ARG A 141 -31.64 -9.35 13.17
C ARG A 141 -31.97 -9.76 14.61
N MET A 142 -30.97 -10.13 15.40
CA MET A 142 -31.16 -10.51 16.80
C MET A 142 -31.79 -9.38 17.61
N PHE A 143 -31.34 -8.14 17.40
CA PHE A 143 -31.92 -6.97 18.08
C PHE A 143 -33.40 -6.74 17.72
N LEU A 144 -33.81 -7.09 16.50
CA LEU A 144 -35.20 -6.99 16.04
C LEU A 144 -36.09 -8.09 16.61
N GLU A 145 -35.59 -9.32 16.58
CA GLU A 145 -36.38 -10.55 16.80
C GLU A 145 -36.35 -11.01 18.26
N ASP A 146 -35.27 -10.73 18.99
CA ASP A 146 -35.05 -11.21 20.36
C ASP A 146 -35.05 -10.05 21.37
N GLN A 147 -36.04 -10.06 22.27
CA GLN A 147 -36.22 -9.06 23.32
C GLN A 147 -35.18 -9.19 24.45
N GLU A 148 -34.78 -10.41 24.79
CA GLU A 148 -33.78 -10.66 25.82
C GLU A 148 -32.41 -10.18 25.36
N TYR A 149 -32.04 -10.55 24.13
CA TYR A 149 -30.82 -10.03 23.49
C TYR A 149 -30.81 -8.50 23.45
N ARG A 150 -31.93 -7.88 23.08
CA ARG A 150 -32.06 -6.41 23.05
C ARG A 150 -31.78 -5.79 24.43
N ARG A 151 -32.40 -6.32 25.49
CA ARG A 151 -32.18 -5.84 26.87
C ARG A 151 -30.73 -5.99 27.30
N ASN A 152 -30.14 -7.17 27.08
CA ASN A 152 -28.75 -7.45 27.43
C ASN A 152 -27.78 -6.52 26.69
N LEU A 153 -28.05 -6.23 25.41
CA LEU A 153 -27.23 -5.32 24.62
C LEU A 153 -27.34 -3.87 25.11
N VAL A 154 -28.54 -3.40 25.46
CA VAL A 154 -28.74 -2.06 26.06
C VAL A 154 -27.98 -1.96 27.38
N GLU A 155 -28.13 -2.94 28.27
CA GLU A 155 -27.44 -2.97 29.55
C GLU A 155 -25.92 -2.98 29.38
N THR A 156 -25.41 -3.81 28.48
CA THR A 156 -23.97 -3.90 28.18
C THR A 156 -23.41 -2.57 27.68
N VAL A 157 -24.10 -1.89 26.76
CA VAL A 157 -23.65 -0.60 26.23
C VAL A 157 -23.69 0.51 27.29
N GLN A 158 -24.64 0.45 28.23
CA GLN A 158 -24.76 1.46 29.28
C GLN A 158 -23.79 1.26 30.44
N THR A 159 -23.51 0.01 30.81
CA THR A 159 -22.74 -0.34 32.02
C THR A 159 -21.26 -0.62 31.73
N SER A 160 -20.92 -1.11 30.53
CA SER A 160 -19.56 -1.51 30.22
C SER A 160 -18.61 -0.33 30.09
N VAL A 161 -17.43 -0.49 30.68
CA VAL A 161 -16.30 0.47 30.58
C VAL A 161 -15.91 0.69 29.12
N VAL A 162 -16.08 -0.32 28.26
CA VAL A 162 -15.70 -0.28 26.84
C VAL A 162 -16.51 0.76 26.05
N TYR A 163 -17.77 0.99 26.43
CA TYR A 163 -18.70 1.91 25.75
C TYR A 163 -18.90 3.24 26.49
N LYS A 164 -18.17 3.46 27.61
CA LYS A 164 -18.33 4.62 28.49
C LYS A 164 -18.14 5.97 27.76
N HIS A 165 -17.22 6.02 26.80
CA HIS A 165 -16.90 7.23 26.03
C HIS A 165 -17.62 7.32 24.69
N ASP A 166 -18.10 6.19 24.14
CA ASP A 166 -18.83 6.12 22.89
C ASP A 166 -19.76 4.91 22.90
N ARG A 167 -21.06 5.17 22.98
CA ARG A 167 -22.11 4.18 23.17
C ARG A 167 -22.55 3.51 21.86
N LYS A 168 -21.87 3.77 20.74
CA LYS A 168 -22.23 3.17 19.45
C LYS A 168 -21.60 1.81 19.28
N VAL A 169 -22.42 0.78 19.08
CA VAL A 169 -21.93 -0.55 18.71
C VAL A 169 -21.19 -0.53 17.35
N ALA A 170 -21.56 0.42 16.48
CA ALA A 170 -20.91 0.66 15.19
C ALA A 170 -19.46 1.19 15.28
N LYS A 171 -18.98 1.66 16.44
CA LYS A 171 -17.63 2.22 16.61
C LYS A 171 -16.54 1.27 16.08
N TYR A 172 -16.75 -0.04 16.26
CA TYR A 172 -15.82 -1.05 15.77
C TYR A 172 -15.82 -1.18 14.24
N ALA A 173 -16.88 -0.76 13.53
CA ALA A 173 -16.85 -0.64 12.07
C ALA A 173 -15.94 0.52 11.66
N ASP A 174 -16.18 1.70 12.22
CA ASP A 174 -15.47 2.95 11.86
C ASP A 174 -13.97 2.81 12.13
N THR A 175 -13.61 2.38 13.35
CA THR A 175 -12.20 2.14 13.74
C THR A 175 -11.52 1.09 12.88
N VAL A 176 -12.22 0.03 12.47
CA VAL A 176 -11.67 -0.99 11.56
C VAL A 176 -11.46 -0.42 10.16
N GLN A 177 -12.36 0.44 9.66
CA GLN A 177 -12.17 1.06 8.35
C GLN A 177 -11.06 2.11 8.36
N GLU A 178 -10.94 2.89 9.41
CA GLU A 178 -9.81 3.82 9.62
C GLU A 178 -8.49 3.06 9.68
N PHE A 179 -8.44 1.96 10.43
CA PHE A 179 -7.27 1.10 10.52
C PHE A 179 -6.89 0.49 9.16
N ARG A 180 -7.88 -0.04 8.41
CA ARG A 180 -7.69 -0.57 7.05
C ARG A 180 -7.17 0.50 6.10
N SER A 181 -7.71 1.71 6.19
CA SER A 181 -7.28 2.86 5.39
C SER A 181 -5.85 3.27 5.74
N GLY A 182 -5.51 3.33 7.03
CA GLY A 182 -4.16 3.64 7.53
C GLY A 182 -3.11 2.63 7.06
N ILE A 183 -3.39 1.33 7.20
CA ILE A 183 -2.52 0.27 6.70
C ILE A 183 -2.33 0.38 5.19
N SER A 184 -3.43 0.57 4.45
CA SER A 184 -3.38 0.63 2.98
C SER A 184 -2.55 1.83 2.51
N ASN A 185 -2.71 3.00 3.14
CA ASN A 185 -1.90 4.19 2.86
C ASN A 185 -0.41 3.94 3.15
N SER A 186 -0.07 3.32 4.28
CA SER A 186 1.32 2.99 4.62
C SER A 186 1.93 2.04 3.58
N LYS A 187 1.21 1.00 3.19
CA LYS A 187 1.65 0.03 2.18
C LYS A 187 1.79 0.65 0.80
N LEU A 188 0.90 1.56 0.42
CA LEU A 188 1.03 2.30 -0.84
C LEU A 188 2.28 3.17 -0.88
N LYS A 189 2.58 3.91 0.20
CA LYS A 189 3.81 4.71 0.29
C LYS A 189 5.07 3.85 0.21
N GLU A 190 5.07 2.71 0.90
CA GLU A 190 6.18 1.74 0.84
C GLU A 190 6.41 1.24 -0.60
N LEU A 191 5.33 0.86 -1.29
CA LEU A 191 5.40 0.36 -2.67
C LEU A 191 5.82 1.46 -3.66
N GLU A 192 5.31 2.68 -3.52
CA GLU A 192 5.71 3.83 -4.35
C GLU A 192 7.20 4.14 -4.22
N SER A 193 7.73 4.08 -2.99
CA SER A 193 9.17 4.26 -2.77
C SER A 193 9.98 3.14 -3.42
N LYS A 194 9.50 1.88 -3.36
CA LYS A 194 10.18 0.74 -3.99
C LYS A 194 10.17 0.84 -5.51
N ILE A 195 9.03 1.17 -6.11
CA ILE A 195 8.87 1.37 -7.56
C ILE A 195 9.83 2.46 -8.04
N LYS A 196 9.81 3.64 -7.40
CA LYS A 196 10.74 4.75 -7.75
C LYS A 196 12.21 4.36 -7.62
N GLY A 197 12.55 3.56 -6.61
CA GLY A 197 13.89 3.03 -6.43
C GLY A 197 14.33 2.12 -7.58
N ILE A 198 13.43 1.25 -8.03
CA ILE A 198 13.66 0.35 -9.18
C ILE A 198 13.74 1.14 -10.49
N ASP A 199 12.86 2.12 -10.72
CA ASP A 199 12.92 2.96 -11.92
C ASP A 199 14.25 3.72 -12.01
N SER A 200 14.74 4.21 -10.88
CA SER A 200 16.07 4.84 -10.79
C SER A 200 17.22 3.86 -11.06
N GLN A 201 17.08 2.60 -10.63
CA GLN A 201 18.02 1.52 -10.93
C GLN A 201 18.05 1.18 -12.42
N ILE A 202 16.89 1.06 -13.05
CA ILE A 202 16.77 0.80 -14.49
C ILE A 202 17.43 1.94 -15.28
N ALA A 203 17.12 3.20 -14.97
CA ALA A 203 17.70 4.35 -15.66
C ALA A 203 19.24 4.40 -15.55
N ALA A 204 19.80 4.09 -14.38
CA ALA A 204 21.25 4.00 -14.19
C ALA A 204 21.87 2.84 -15.00
N LEU A 205 21.21 1.68 -15.02
CA LEU A 205 21.66 0.53 -15.80
C LEU A 205 21.57 0.77 -17.31
N GLU A 206 20.54 1.47 -17.80
CA GLU A 206 20.45 1.84 -19.22
C GLU A 206 21.63 2.69 -19.67
N GLU A 207 22.06 3.64 -18.83
CA GLU A 207 23.22 4.48 -19.13
C GLU A 207 24.53 3.68 -19.11
N ILE A 208 24.66 2.74 -18.16
CA ILE A 208 25.80 1.81 -18.12
C ILE A 208 25.79 0.87 -19.32
N LYS A 209 24.62 0.42 -19.78
CA LYS A 209 24.49 -0.44 -20.96
C LYS A 209 24.99 0.27 -22.21
N LYS A 210 24.58 1.54 -22.41
CA LYS A 210 25.05 2.36 -23.53
C LYS A 210 26.57 2.48 -23.51
N TRP A 211 27.12 2.82 -22.35
CA TRP A 211 28.56 2.94 -22.18
C TRP A 211 29.31 1.63 -22.40
N ALA A 212 28.76 0.50 -21.94
CA ALA A 212 29.36 -0.82 -22.16
C ALA A 212 29.35 -1.26 -23.64
N GLY A 213 28.51 -0.64 -24.47
CA GLY A 213 28.42 -0.90 -25.91
C GLY A 213 29.41 -0.09 -26.76
N GLU A 214 30.11 0.89 -26.18
CA GLU A 214 31.16 1.71 -26.82
C GLU A 214 32.52 0.97 -26.86
#